data_AF-A0A357J220-F1
#
_entry.id   AF-A0A357J220-F1
#
_cell.length_a   1.000
_cell.length_b   1.000
_cell.length_c   1.000
_cell.angle_alpha   90.00
_cell.angle_beta   90.00
_cell.angle_gamma   90.00
#
_symmetry.space_group_name_H-M   'P 1'
#
loop_
_entity.id
_entity.type
_entity.pdbx_description
1 polymer ?
#
loop_
_entity_poly.entity_id
_entity_poly.type
_entity_poly.pdbx_seq_one_letter_code
_entity_poly.pdbx_strand_id
1 'polypeptide(L)'
;MNPAPDANAFLDAIKNQDVAALNNTVTADTTAKESLIKSLEKIKGSDTAASKSAREMLGKLEVEDCYMGSDRSLCKLSNESELVLKRDGFSWKVDLEDSSFSQVYEKEMQGLFRAEQSPEYVTIQFTLALLEGNLEQAKEYSTDQTHLMLPLIVGMMSAAQQDQTEEQKTKMEEARKELASMACEVNGDRAKCAPEGKEKSMSLVRDNGVWKVDFRKGGSEESEEMDSSESSDEM
;
A
#
# COMPACT_ATOMS: atom_id res chain seq x y z
N MET A 1 32.32 -18.01 14.96
CA MET A 1 32.49 -17.63 13.53
C MET A 1 31.84 -16.29 13.37
N ASN A 2 32.53 -15.30 12.79
CA ASN A 2 31.97 -13.96 12.63
C ASN A 2 30.67 -14.05 11.79
N PRO A 3 29.52 -13.51 12.24
CA PRO A 3 28.26 -13.54 11.48
C PRO A 3 28.20 -12.49 10.35
N ALA A 4 29.10 -11.50 10.33
CA ALA A 4 29.09 -10.42 9.34
C ALA A 4 29.15 -10.90 7.87
N PRO A 5 29.95 -11.93 7.49
CA PRO A 5 29.95 -12.43 6.11
C PRO A 5 28.59 -13.00 5.69
N ASP A 6 27.90 -13.72 6.57
CA ASP A 6 26.58 -14.30 6.28
C ASP A 6 25.50 -13.21 6.20
N ALA A 7 25.57 -12.19 7.08
CA ALA A 7 24.71 -11.01 6.99
C ALA A 7 24.90 -10.25 5.67
N ASN A 8 26.16 -10.06 5.23
CA ASN A 8 26.45 -9.43 3.95
C ASN A 8 25.97 -10.28 2.77
N ALA A 9 26.11 -11.61 2.82
CA ALA A 9 25.58 -12.49 1.78
C ALA A 9 24.05 -12.37 1.62
N PHE A 10 23.33 -12.20 2.74
CA PHE A 10 21.90 -11.91 2.72
C PHE A 10 21.61 -10.54 2.07
N LEU A 11 22.33 -9.47 2.47
CA LEU A 11 22.14 -8.15 1.86
C LEU A 11 22.46 -8.15 0.37
N ASP A 12 23.51 -8.85 -0.05
CA ASP A 12 23.89 -8.97 -1.45
C ASP A 12 22.83 -9.71 -2.26
N ALA A 13 22.21 -10.76 -1.69
CA ALA A 13 21.09 -11.44 -2.34
C ALA A 13 19.90 -10.50 -2.56
N ILE A 14 19.58 -9.65 -1.59
CA ILE A 14 18.50 -8.65 -1.69
C ILE A 14 18.84 -7.56 -2.71
N LYS A 15 20.03 -6.98 -2.63
CA LYS A 15 20.51 -5.94 -3.57
C LYS A 15 20.45 -6.41 -5.02
N ASN A 16 20.90 -7.64 -5.25
CA ASN A 16 20.93 -8.25 -6.57
C ASN A 16 19.58 -8.87 -6.99
N GLN A 17 18.55 -8.82 -6.12
CA GLN A 17 17.26 -9.49 -6.33
C GLN A 17 17.44 -10.97 -6.75
N ASP A 18 18.35 -11.65 -6.05
CA ASP A 18 18.70 -13.06 -6.25
C ASP A 18 17.94 -13.93 -5.23
N VAL A 19 16.77 -14.40 -5.65
CA VAL A 19 15.90 -15.26 -4.83
C VAL A 19 16.58 -16.59 -4.47
N ALA A 20 17.44 -17.12 -5.33
CA ALA A 20 18.13 -18.37 -5.07
C ALA A 20 19.18 -18.20 -3.97
N ALA A 21 19.98 -17.12 -4.02
CA ALA A 21 20.90 -16.77 -2.96
C ALA A 21 20.17 -16.43 -1.64
N LEU A 22 19.04 -15.73 -1.72
CA LEU A 22 18.21 -15.40 -0.55
C LEU A 22 17.71 -16.66 0.16
N ASN A 23 17.26 -17.66 -0.59
CA ASN A 23 16.80 -18.93 -0.03
C ASN A 23 17.89 -19.66 0.78
N ASN A 24 19.16 -19.48 0.44
CA ASN A 24 20.28 -20.10 1.14
C ASN A 24 20.71 -19.35 2.41
N THR A 25 20.32 -18.08 2.55
CA THR A 25 20.75 -17.19 3.65
C THR A 25 19.70 -17.04 4.75
N VAL A 26 18.49 -17.55 4.57
CA VAL A 26 17.37 -17.46 5.53
C VAL A 26 17.07 -18.82 6.16
N THR A 27 16.77 -18.87 7.46
CA THR A 27 16.61 -20.11 8.25
C THR A 27 15.40 -20.95 7.89
N ALA A 28 14.25 -20.33 7.59
CA ALA A 28 12.97 -21.02 7.42
C ALA A 28 12.11 -20.39 6.31
N ASP A 29 11.19 -21.18 5.76
CA ASP A 29 10.11 -20.67 4.91
C ASP A 29 9.04 -20.04 5.79
N THR A 30 9.06 -18.71 5.85
CA THR A 30 8.15 -17.89 6.66
C THR A 30 7.33 -16.98 5.77
N THR A 31 6.20 -16.47 6.28
CA THR A 31 5.40 -15.47 5.56
C THR A 31 6.21 -14.21 5.27
N ALA A 32 7.13 -13.83 6.16
CA ALA A 32 8.06 -12.72 5.94
C ALA A 32 8.99 -13.00 4.74
N LYS A 33 9.54 -14.22 4.63
CA LYS A 33 10.35 -14.63 3.49
C LYS A 33 9.56 -14.60 2.18
N GLU A 34 8.34 -15.11 2.16
CA GLU A 34 7.48 -15.09 0.98
C GLU A 34 7.15 -13.66 0.53
N SER A 35 6.82 -12.78 1.49
CA SER A 35 6.53 -11.37 1.24
C SER A 35 7.74 -10.63 0.66
N LEU A 36 8.92 -10.88 1.23
CA LEU A 36 10.20 -10.37 0.73
C LEU A 36 10.46 -10.82 -0.71
N ILE A 37 10.33 -12.12 -1.00
CA ILE A 37 10.53 -12.70 -2.35
C ILE A 37 9.58 -12.06 -3.37
N LYS A 38 8.27 -12.01 -3.07
CA LYS A 38 7.28 -11.40 -3.97
C LYS A 38 7.61 -9.94 -4.27
N SER A 39 8.05 -9.20 -3.25
CA SER A 39 8.46 -7.80 -3.42
C SER A 39 9.69 -7.67 -4.30
N LEU A 40 10.70 -8.51 -4.11
CA LEU A 40 11.93 -8.53 -4.93
C LEU A 40 11.65 -8.90 -6.39
N GLU A 41 10.77 -9.88 -6.64
CA GLU A 41 10.34 -10.24 -7.98
C GLU A 41 9.61 -9.08 -8.68
N LYS A 42 8.74 -8.36 -7.95
CA LYS A 42 8.08 -7.16 -8.44
C LYS A 42 9.08 -6.06 -8.81
N ILE A 43 10.07 -5.81 -7.95
CA ILE A 43 11.15 -4.85 -8.21
C ILE A 43 11.95 -5.27 -9.44
N LYS A 44 12.31 -6.56 -9.57
CA LYS A 44 13.12 -7.07 -10.68
C LYS A 44 12.39 -7.00 -12.03
N GLY A 45 11.09 -7.28 -12.04
CA GLY A 45 10.26 -7.32 -13.25
C GLY A 45 9.73 -5.97 -13.74
N SER A 46 9.96 -4.88 -13.01
CA SER A 46 9.35 -3.57 -13.27
C SER A 46 10.39 -2.45 -13.45
N ASP A 47 10.14 -1.47 -14.33
CA ASP A 47 10.99 -0.28 -14.51
C ASP A 47 10.35 1.02 -13.98
N THR A 48 9.40 0.86 -13.07
CA THR A 48 8.67 1.98 -12.48
C THR A 48 9.54 2.82 -11.53
N ALA A 49 9.07 4.02 -11.17
CA ALA A 49 9.82 4.95 -10.32
C ALA A 49 10.05 4.39 -8.90
N ALA A 50 9.07 3.69 -8.34
CA ALA A 50 9.19 2.97 -7.07
C ALA A 50 10.13 1.78 -7.20
N SER A 51 10.12 1.05 -8.32
CA SER A 51 11.08 -0.04 -8.53
C SER A 51 12.52 0.50 -8.56
N LYS A 52 12.75 1.66 -9.21
CA LYS A 52 14.04 2.37 -9.19
C LYS A 52 14.42 2.84 -7.77
N SER A 53 13.47 3.45 -7.06
CA SER A 53 13.68 3.93 -5.69
C SER A 53 13.94 2.78 -4.71
N ALA A 54 13.25 1.65 -4.88
CA ALA A 54 13.44 0.44 -4.10
C ALA A 54 14.84 -0.15 -4.32
N ARG A 55 15.31 -0.22 -5.58
CA ARG A 55 16.69 -0.65 -5.88
C ARG A 55 17.72 0.28 -5.25
N GLU A 56 17.51 1.59 -5.32
CA GLU A 56 18.40 2.57 -4.70
C GLU A 56 18.45 2.41 -3.18
N MET A 57 17.28 2.28 -2.55
CA MET A 57 17.14 2.05 -1.11
C MET A 57 17.86 0.76 -0.68
N LEU A 58 17.60 -0.35 -1.37
CA LEU A 58 18.26 -1.63 -1.11
C LEU A 58 19.77 -1.55 -1.32
N GLY A 59 20.22 -0.81 -2.34
CA GLY A 59 21.64 -0.59 -2.65
C GLY A 59 22.42 0.11 -1.53
N LYS A 60 21.75 0.91 -0.69
CA LYS A 60 22.35 1.65 0.42
C LYS A 60 22.41 0.87 1.74
N LEU A 61 21.83 -0.33 1.80
CA LEU A 61 21.87 -1.17 3.00
C LEU A 61 23.28 -1.70 3.23
N GLU A 62 23.84 -1.47 4.40
CA GLU A 62 25.15 -1.97 4.80
C GLU A 62 25.08 -2.55 6.21
N VAL A 63 25.91 -3.55 6.50
CA VAL A 63 26.10 -4.05 7.86
C VAL A 63 27.05 -3.10 8.59
N GLU A 64 26.56 -2.42 9.63
CA GLU A 64 27.37 -1.48 10.42
C GLU A 64 28.16 -2.20 11.51
N ASP A 65 27.49 -3.09 12.24
CA ASP A 65 28.08 -3.80 13.39
C ASP A 65 27.38 -5.14 13.59
N CYS A 66 28.09 -6.10 14.19
CA CYS A 66 27.56 -7.42 14.50
C CYS A 66 28.00 -7.92 15.88
N TYR A 67 27.01 -8.26 16.70
CA TYR A 67 27.17 -8.83 18.03
C TYR A 67 26.97 -10.34 17.96
N MET A 68 28.03 -11.10 18.26
CA MET A 68 28.01 -12.55 18.22
C MET A 68 27.66 -13.14 19.60
N GLY A 69 26.56 -13.90 19.66
CA GLY A 69 26.23 -14.79 20.78
C GLY A 69 26.56 -16.25 20.50
N SER A 70 26.15 -17.14 21.40
CA SER A 70 26.42 -18.60 21.33
C SER A 70 25.72 -19.30 20.17
N ASP A 71 24.47 -18.94 19.95
CA ASP A 71 23.49 -19.59 19.07
C ASP A 71 22.69 -18.56 18.25
N ARG A 72 22.74 -17.29 18.68
CA ARG A 72 22.13 -16.14 18.02
C ARG A 72 23.16 -15.04 17.85
N SER A 73 23.06 -14.28 16.78
CA SER A 73 23.79 -13.04 16.60
C SER A 73 22.86 -11.95 16.09
N LEU A 74 23.27 -10.71 16.29
CA LEU A 74 22.52 -9.53 15.89
C LEU A 74 23.44 -8.64 15.07
N CYS A 75 23.04 -8.27 13.86
CA CYS A 75 23.76 -7.34 13.01
C CYS A 75 22.91 -6.10 12.75
N LYS A 76 23.44 -4.92 13.08
CA LYS A 76 22.80 -3.63 12.83
C LYS A 76 23.06 -3.20 11.39
N LEU A 77 22.03 -2.66 10.75
CA LEU A 77 22.08 -2.15 9.39
C LEU A 77 22.09 -0.62 9.35
N SER A 78 22.54 -0.06 8.23
CA SER A 78 22.63 1.39 7.98
C SER A 78 21.28 2.14 8.01
N ASN A 79 20.15 1.43 7.96
CA ASN A 79 18.81 1.99 8.11
C ASN A 79 18.24 1.82 9.52
N GLU A 80 19.10 1.61 10.52
CA GLU A 80 18.76 1.37 11.93
C GLU A 80 17.95 0.08 12.19
N SER A 81 17.71 -0.74 11.16
CA SER A 81 17.10 -2.06 11.35
C SER A 81 18.14 -3.11 11.76
N GLU A 82 17.67 -4.23 12.29
CA GLU A 82 18.49 -5.30 12.83
C GLU A 82 18.19 -6.62 12.14
N LEU A 83 19.24 -7.35 11.81
CA LEU A 83 19.20 -8.75 11.41
C LEU A 83 19.53 -9.63 12.60
N VAL A 84 18.60 -10.50 12.96
CA VAL A 84 18.87 -11.62 13.85
C VAL A 84 19.32 -12.79 13.00
N LEU A 85 20.49 -13.36 13.30
CA LEU A 85 20.96 -14.58 12.67
C LEU A 85 20.99 -15.72 13.68
N LYS A 86 20.48 -16.88 13.28
CA LYS A 86 20.56 -18.13 14.03
C LYS A 86 21.60 -19.05 13.39
N ARG A 87 22.31 -19.78 14.23
CA ARG A 87 23.31 -20.73 13.77
C ARG A 87 22.63 -21.96 13.15
N ASP A 88 22.96 -22.26 11.91
CA ASP A 88 22.54 -23.46 11.19
C ASP A 88 23.78 -24.22 10.69
N GLY A 89 24.14 -25.28 11.43
CA GLY A 89 25.38 -26.02 11.23
C GLY A 89 26.63 -25.13 11.38
N PHE A 90 27.34 -24.92 10.28
CA PHE A 90 28.55 -24.09 10.21
C PHE A 90 28.31 -22.68 9.67
N SER A 91 27.08 -22.34 9.29
CA SER A 91 26.70 -21.02 8.77
C SER A 91 25.79 -20.28 9.74
N TRP A 92 25.79 -18.96 9.66
CA TRP A 92 24.69 -18.15 10.21
C TRP A 92 23.63 -17.93 9.13
N LYS A 93 22.36 -18.02 9.51
CA LYS A 93 21.24 -17.71 8.63
C LYS A 93 20.34 -16.68 9.28
N VAL A 94 19.84 -15.75 8.48
CA VAL A 94 18.93 -14.70 8.90
C VAL A 94 17.60 -15.31 9.30
N ASP A 95 17.13 -14.93 10.49
CA ASP A 95 15.79 -15.19 10.96
C ASP A 95 14.93 -13.94 10.73
N LEU A 96 14.11 -13.96 9.68
CA LEU A 96 13.29 -12.82 9.29
C LEU A 96 12.15 -12.51 10.27
N GLU A 97 11.69 -13.47 11.07
CA GLU A 97 10.61 -13.24 12.03
C GLU A 97 11.10 -12.49 13.26
N ASP A 98 12.31 -12.82 13.70
CA ASP A 98 12.96 -12.17 14.85
C ASP A 98 13.71 -10.89 14.46
N SER A 99 13.91 -10.62 13.17
CA SER A 99 14.61 -9.43 12.65
C SER A 99 13.67 -8.23 12.50
N SER A 100 14.05 -7.06 13.04
CA SER A 100 13.31 -5.81 12.79
C SER A 100 13.40 -5.35 11.33
N PHE A 101 14.39 -5.84 10.58
CA PHE A 101 14.53 -5.63 9.14
C PHE A 101 13.24 -5.89 8.36
N SER A 102 12.55 -7.00 8.61
CA SER A 102 11.36 -7.39 7.83
C SER A 102 10.24 -6.35 7.93
N GLN A 103 10.02 -5.81 9.13
CA GLN A 103 9.00 -4.78 9.38
C GLN A 103 9.36 -3.45 8.74
N VAL A 104 10.63 -3.04 8.85
CA VAL A 104 11.14 -1.81 8.23
C VAL A 104 11.06 -1.92 6.71
N TYR A 105 11.54 -3.03 6.14
CA TYR A 105 11.48 -3.31 4.71
C TYR A 105 10.05 -3.28 4.19
N GLU A 106 9.12 -3.97 4.86
CA GLU A 106 7.72 -4.00 4.45
C GLU A 106 7.10 -2.60 4.45
N LYS A 107 7.33 -1.82 5.50
CA LYS A 107 6.85 -0.43 5.60
C LYS A 107 7.40 0.45 4.48
N GLU A 108 8.70 0.36 4.20
CA GLU A 108 9.35 1.13 3.14
C GLU A 108 8.83 0.72 1.75
N MET A 109 8.75 -0.59 1.47
CA MET A 109 8.22 -1.10 0.21
C MET A 109 6.76 -0.74 0.00
N GLN A 110 5.92 -0.86 1.03
CA GLN A 110 4.53 -0.43 0.96
C GLN A 110 4.44 1.06 0.64
N GLY A 111 5.27 1.91 1.26
CA GLY A 111 5.30 3.34 0.97
C GLY A 111 5.65 3.63 -0.50
N LEU A 112 6.72 3.01 -1.00
CA LEU A 112 7.18 3.19 -2.39
C LEU A 112 6.12 2.73 -3.39
N PHE A 113 5.57 1.53 -3.23
CA PHE A 113 4.60 0.99 -4.18
C PHE A 113 3.19 1.56 -4.03
N ARG A 114 2.82 2.13 -2.87
CA ARG A 114 1.57 2.89 -2.71
C ARG A 114 1.62 4.21 -3.48
N ALA A 115 2.78 4.85 -3.59
CA ALA A 115 2.94 6.08 -4.38
C ALA A 115 2.68 5.87 -5.89
N GLU A 116 2.80 4.63 -6.39
CA GLU A 116 2.50 4.29 -7.80
C GLU A 116 1.06 3.86 -8.04
N GLN A 117 0.27 3.69 -6.99
CA GLN A 117 -1.13 3.33 -7.15
C GLN A 117 -1.85 4.47 -7.87
N SER A 118 -2.57 4.14 -8.93
CA SER A 118 -3.36 5.15 -9.63
C SER A 118 -4.53 5.60 -8.73
N PRO A 119 -5.07 6.82 -8.93
CA PRO A 119 -6.24 7.27 -8.19
C PRO A 119 -7.46 6.36 -8.42
N GLU A 120 -7.57 5.72 -9.58
CA GLU A 120 -8.59 4.70 -9.88
C GLU A 120 -8.44 3.51 -8.93
N TYR A 121 -7.22 2.97 -8.81
CA TYR A 121 -6.94 1.83 -7.93
C TYR A 121 -7.30 2.15 -6.47
N VAL A 122 -6.87 3.31 -5.98
CA VAL A 122 -7.17 3.76 -4.60
C VAL A 122 -8.68 3.88 -4.38
N THR A 123 -9.40 4.47 -5.34
CA THR A 123 -10.86 4.61 -5.29
C THR A 123 -11.56 3.25 -5.24
N ILE A 124 -11.12 2.31 -6.07
CA ILE A 124 -11.67 0.96 -6.14
C ILE A 124 -11.45 0.23 -4.80
N GLN A 125 -10.21 0.23 -4.28
CA GLN A 125 -9.90 -0.45 -3.02
C GLN A 125 -10.67 0.16 -1.84
N PHE A 126 -10.75 1.48 -1.78
CA PHE A 126 -11.53 2.17 -0.76
C PHE A 126 -13.01 1.80 -0.82
N THR A 127 -13.61 1.81 -2.02
CA THR A 127 -15.03 1.48 -2.21
C THR A 127 -15.33 0.03 -1.87
N LEU A 128 -14.47 -0.91 -2.27
CA LEU A 128 -14.60 -2.33 -1.88
C LEU A 128 -14.55 -2.50 -0.36
N ALA A 129 -13.58 -1.85 0.30
CA ALA A 129 -13.46 -1.89 1.75
C ALA A 129 -14.73 -1.37 2.46
N LEU A 130 -15.35 -0.31 1.94
CA LEU A 130 -16.63 0.18 2.46
C LEU A 130 -17.78 -0.80 2.25
N LEU A 131 -17.88 -1.41 1.06
CA LEU A 131 -18.92 -2.40 0.75
C LEU A 131 -18.82 -3.66 1.64
N GLU A 132 -17.60 -4.04 2.00
CA GLU A 132 -17.31 -5.18 2.86
C GLU A 132 -17.37 -4.82 4.36
N GLY A 133 -17.61 -3.55 4.70
CA GLY A 133 -17.60 -3.06 6.09
C GLY A 133 -16.21 -3.09 6.75
N ASN A 134 -15.14 -3.22 5.96
CA ASN A 134 -13.76 -3.27 6.44
C ASN A 134 -13.22 -1.85 6.68
N LEU A 135 -13.50 -1.31 7.87
CA LEU A 135 -13.07 0.03 8.26
C LEU A 135 -11.54 0.20 8.32
N GLU A 136 -10.80 -0.85 8.70
CA GLU A 136 -9.34 -0.78 8.78
C GLU A 136 -8.73 -0.61 7.40
N GLN A 137 -9.18 -1.41 6.43
CA GLN A 137 -8.74 -1.29 5.05
C GLN A 137 -9.18 0.04 4.42
N ALA A 138 -10.40 0.52 4.71
CA ALA A 138 -10.86 1.82 4.22
C ALA A 138 -10.00 2.99 4.75
N LYS A 139 -9.47 2.90 5.99
CA LYS A 139 -8.54 3.89 6.53
C LYS A 139 -7.23 3.94 5.76
N GLU A 140 -6.72 2.80 5.28
CA GLU A 140 -5.45 2.76 4.53
C GLU A 140 -5.49 3.60 3.24
N TYR A 141 -6.67 3.69 2.61
CA TYR A 141 -6.86 4.38 1.33
C TYR A 141 -7.47 5.79 1.48
N SER A 142 -7.57 6.32 2.70
CA SER A 142 -8.23 7.60 2.95
C SER A 142 -7.42 8.51 3.88
N THR A 143 -7.71 9.81 3.80
CA THR A 143 -7.08 10.83 4.65
C THR A 143 -7.53 10.69 6.10
N ASP A 144 -6.73 11.17 7.04
CA ASP A 144 -7.06 11.17 8.48
C ASP A 144 -8.41 11.87 8.75
N GLN A 145 -8.73 12.91 7.96
CA GLN A 145 -10.01 13.59 8.02
C GLN A 145 -11.16 12.67 7.60
N THR A 146 -10.99 11.92 6.51
CA THR A 146 -11.97 10.92 6.06
C THR A 146 -12.16 9.82 7.10
N HIS A 147 -11.12 9.42 7.84
CA HIS A 147 -11.22 8.38 8.88
C HIS A 147 -12.30 8.68 9.91
N LEU A 148 -12.45 9.95 10.28
CA LEU A 148 -13.46 10.41 11.23
C LEU A 148 -14.89 10.20 10.73
N MET A 149 -15.07 10.12 9.42
CA MET A 149 -16.38 9.94 8.78
C MET A 149 -16.71 8.49 8.45
N LEU A 150 -15.72 7.58 8.41
CA LEU A 150 -15.93 6.18 8.00
C LEU A 150 -17.00 5.45 8.82
N PRO A 151 -17.07 5.57 10.16
CA PRO A 151 -18.12 4.91 10.93
C PRO A 151 -19.53 5.38 10.53
N LEU A 152 -19.67 6.67 10.20
CA LEU A 152 -20.95 7.22 9.73
C LEU A 152 -21.29 6.71 8.33
N ILE A 153 -20.32 6.70 7.42
CA ILE A 153 -20.50 6.22 6.04
C ILE A 153 -20.92 4.75 6.03
N VAL A 154 -20.19 3.90 6.77
CA VAL A 154 -20.53 2.47 6.89
C VAL A 154 -21.89 2.30 7.57
N GLY A 155 -22.19 3.05 8.63
CA GLY A 155 -23.50 3.00 9.30
C GLY A 155 -24.66 3.31 8.35
N MET A 156 -24.51 4.32 7.48
CA MET A 156 -25.51 4.64 6.45
C MET A 156 -25.64 3.54 5.40
N MET A 157 -24.53 2.95 4.95
CA MET A 157 -24.53 1.86 3.97
C MET A 157 -25.16 0.59 4.53
N SER A 158 -24.83 0.21 5.77
CA SER A 158 -25.40 -0.97 6.43
C SER A 158 -26.90 -0.81 6.71
N ALA A 159 -27.36 0.39 7.08
CA ALA A 159 -28.79 0.67 7.25
C ALA A 159 -29.58 0.55 5.92
N ALA A 160 -28.96 0.92 4.79
CA ALA A 160 -29.54 0.74 3.45
C ALA A 160 -29.51 -0.72 2.95
N GLN A 161 -28.82 -1.63 3.67
CA GLN A 161 -28.63 -3.03 3.32
C GLN A 161 -29.43 -4.01 4.21
N GLN A 162 -30.27 -3.52 5.13
CA GLN A 162 -30.99 -4.36 6.09
C GLN A 162 -32.13 -5.22 5.51
N ASP A 163 -32.44 -5.11 4.22
CA ASP A 163 -33.40 -5.98 3.53
C ASP A 163 -32.72 -6.78 2.40
N GLN A 164 -32.77 -8.11 2.52
CA GLN A 164 -32.54 -9.16 1.51
C GLN A 164 -31.08 -9.52 1.09
N THR A 165 -30.65 -10.72 1.50
CA THR A 165 -29.33 -11.33 1.23
C THR A 165 -29.03 -11.60 -0.25
N GLU A 166 -30.05 -11.76 -1.11
CA GLU A 166 -29.86 -11.97 -2.56
C GLU A 166 -29.81 -10.63 -3.34
N GLU A 167 -30.54 -9.60 -2.90
CA GLU A 167 -30.36 -8.24 -3.42
C GLU A 167 -28.99 -7.66 -3.06
N GLN A 168 -28.43 -8.05 -1.91
CA GLN A 168 -27.11 -7.61 -1.48
C GLN A 168 -26.00 -8.16 -2.39
N LYS A 169 -26.06 -9.44 -2.78
CA LYS A 169 -25.12 -10.01 -3.77
C LYS A 169 -25.23 -9.32 -5.12
N THR A 170 -26.45 -9.09 -5.59
CA THR A 170 -26.71 -8.41 -6.87
C THR A 170 -26.17 -6.98 -6.85
N LYS A 171 -26.41 -6.22 -5.77
CA LYS A 171 -25.85 -4.87 -5.58
C LYS A 171 -24.32 -4.87 -5.47
N MET A 172 -23.72 -5.89 -4.86
CA MET A 172 -22.26 -6.03 -4.83
C MET A 172 -21.68 -6.35 -6.21
N GLU A 173 -22.35 -7.18 -7.01
CA GLU A 173 -21.94 -7.46 -8.39
C GLU A 173 -22.09 -6.23 -9.30
N GLU A 174 -23.20 -5.48 -9.16
CA GLU A 174 -23.40 -4.20 -9.84
C GLU A 174 -22.34 -3.18 -9.44
N ALA A 175 -22.06 -3.02 -8.14
CA ALA A 175 -21.01 -2.13 -7.66
C ALA A 175 -19.63 -2.55 -8.20
N ARG A 176 -19.31 -3.85 -8.24
CA ARG A 176 -18.06 -4.34 -8.84
C ARG A 176 -17.99 -4.05 -10.35
N LYS A 177 -19.11 -4.11 -11.04
CA LYS A 177 -19.20 -3.77 -12.47
C LYS A 177 -19.03 -2.27 -12.70
N GLU A 178 -19.61 -1.42 -11.86
CA GLU A 178 -19.40 0.04 -11.88
C GLU A 178 -17.93 0.39 -11.54
N LEU A 179 -17.32 -0.31 -10.60
CA LEU A 179 -15.89 -0.13 -10.28
C LEU A 179 -14.98 -0.50 -11.46
N ALA A 180 -15.41 -1.39 -12.37
CA ALA A 180 -14.64 -1.74 -13.56
C ALA A 180 -14.61 -0.61 -14.62
N SER A 181 -15.58 0.30 -14.60
CA SER A 181 -15.62 1.48 -15.47
C SER A 181 -15.12 2.76 -14.77
N MET A 182 -14.39 2.62 -13.67
CA MET A 182 -13.84 3.75 -12.92
C MET A 182 -12.84 4.53 -13.79
N ALA A 183 -13.08 5.83 -13.92
CA ALA A 183 -12.17 6.76 -14.58
C ALA A 183 -11.91 7.95 -13.65
N CYS A 184 -10.68 8.47 -13.67
CA CYS A 184 -10.30 9.62 -12.88
C CYS A 184 -9.80 10.79 -13.73
N GLU A 185 -10.27 11.98 -13.41
CA GLU A 185 -9.71 13.24 -13.89
C GLU A 185 -8.65 13.69 -12.89
N VAL A 186 -7.38 13.70 -13.32
CA VAL A 186 -6.23 14.05 -12.48
C VAL A 186 -5.76 15.47 -12.77
N ASN A 187 -5.81 16.32 -11.75
CA ASN A 187 -5.36 17.71 -11.80
C ASN A 187 -4.29 17.94 -10.72
N GLY A 188 -3.03 17.72 -11.10
CA GLY A 188 -1.88 17.84 -10.19
C GLY A 188 -1.96 16.85 -9.02
N ASP A 189 -2.06 17.39 -7.80
CA ASP A 189 -2.16 16.62 -6.55
C ASP A 189 -3.61 16.32 -6.14
N ARG A 190 -4.58 16.51 -7.04
CA ARG A 190 -5.99 16.16 -6.83
C ARG A 190 -6.50 15.28 -7.95
N ALA A 191 -7.44 14.40 -7.62
CA ALA A 191 -8.17 13.62 -8.61
C ALA A 191 -9.65 13.53 -8.26
N LYS A 192 -10.49 13.45 -9.28
CA LYS A 192 -11.91 13.13 -9.15
C LYS A 192 -12.18 11.85 -9.91
N CYS A 193 -12.67 10.83 -9.21
CA CYS A 193 -12.92 9.51 -9.78
C CYS A 193 -14.40 9.19 -9.79
N ALA A 194 -14.94 8.76 -10.92
CA ALA A 194 -16.32 8.30 -11.03
C ALA A 194 -16.39 7.10 -11.99
N PRO A 195 -17.33 6.17 -11.79
CA PRO A 195 -17.71 5.24 -12.85
C PRO A 195 -18.17 6.02 -14.08
N GLU A 196 -17.82 5.52 -15.27
CA GLU A 196 -18.25 6.12 -16.53
C GLU A 196 -19.77 6.35 -16.56
N GLY A 197 -20.18 7.59 -16.86
CA GLY A 197 -21.60 7.98 -16.92
C GLY A 197 -22.25 8.33 -15.57
N LYS A 198 -21.50 8.39 -14.46
CA LYS A 198 -22.01 8.84 -13.15
C LYS A 198 -21.56 10.26 -12.82
N GLU A 199 -22.48 11.10 -12.33
CA GLU A 199 -22.19 12.47 -11.91
C GLU A 199 -21.50 12.55 -10.54
N LYS A 200 -21.73 11.57 -9.68
CA LYS A 200 -21.16 11.57 -8.32
C LYS A 200 -19.72 11.04 -8.36
N SER A 201 -18.77 11.95 -8.24
CA SER A 201 -17.34 11.62 -8.14
C SER A 201 -16.87 11.52 -6.70
N MET A 202 -15.84 10.70 -6.50
CA MET A 202 -15.05 10.60 -5.28
C MET A 202 -13.82 11.49 -5.43
N SER A 203 -13.57 12.33 -4.44
CA SER A 203 -12.40 13.22 -4.42
C SER A 203 -11.21 12.53 -3.77
N LEU A 204 -10.04 12.68 -4.39
CA LEU A 204 -8.76 12.20 -3.89
C LEU A 204 -7.76 13.34 -3.85
N VAL A 205 -6.85 13.26 -2.89
CA VAL A 205 -5.70 14.14 -2.76
C VAL A 205 -4.44 13.30 -2.69
N ARG A 206 -3.35 13.80 -3.26
CA ARG A 206 -2.02 13.23 -3.09
C ARG A 206 -1.43 13.76 -1.78
N ASP A 207 -1.34 12.89 -0.78
CA ASP A 207 -0.77 13.17 0.53
C ASP A 207 0.57 12.43 0.64
N ASN A 208 1.67 13.18 0.79
CA ASN A 208 3.04 12.63 0.83
C ASN A 208 3.37 11.69 -0.36
N GLY A 209 2.92 12.05 -1.56
CA GLY A 209 3.16 11.26 -2.78
C GLY A 209 2.21 10.07 -2.97
N VAL A 210 1.29 9.82 -2.03
CA VAL A 210 0.32 8.71 -2.09
C VAL A 210 -1.09 9.27 -2.28
N TRP A 211 -1.86 8.69 -3.21
CA TRP A 211 -3.27 9.06 -3.38
C TRP A 211 -4.11 8.54 -2.21
N LYS A 212 -4.99 9.41 -1.68
CA LYS A 212 -5.94 9.09 -0.61
C LYS A 212 -7.30 9.72 -0.90
N VAL A 213 -8.36 9.02 -0.54
CA VAL A 213 -9.74 9.52 -0.60
C VAL A 213 -9.94 10.61 0.47
N ASP A 214 -10.49 11.75 0.05
CA ASP A 214 -10.68 12.94 0.88
C ASP A 214 -12.14 13.40 0.89
N PHE A 215 -12.89 13.04 1.93
CA PHE A 215 -14.24 13.54 2.18
C PHE A 215 -14.18 14.80 3.05
N ARG A 216 -13.90 15.95 2.43
CA ARG A 216 -14.07 17.23 3.13
C ARG A 216 -15.54 17.63 3.13
N LYS A 217 -16.11 17.78 4.33
CA LYS A 217 -17.46 18.29 4.54
C LYS A 217 -17.50 19.80 4.32
N GLY A 218 -17.85 20.23 3.09
CA GLY A 218 -18.35 21.57 2.79
C GLY A 218 -17.29 22.62 2.41
N GLY A 219 -17.42 23.12 1.17
CA GLY A 219 -17.12 24.51 0.81
C GLY A 219 -15.69 24.82 0.37
N SER A 220 -15.34 24.46 -0.86
CA SER A 220 -14.51 25.26 -1.79
C SER A 220 -14.03 24.37 -2.94
N GLU A 221 -14.94 23.96 -3.81
CA GLU A 221 -14.59 23.83 -5.23
C GLU A 221 -15.61 24.68 -5.97
N GLU A 222 -15.06 25.65 -6.67
CA GLU A 222 -15.74 26.72 -7.40
C GLU A 222 -16.85 26.16 -8.29
N SER A 223 -18.08 26.49 -7.92
CA SER A 223 -19.14 26.73 -8.88
C SER A 223 -18.86 28.08 -9.57
N GLU A 224 -17.87 28.10 -10.46
CA GLU A 224 -17.81 29.03 -11.59
C GLU A 224 -18.61 28.36 -12.72
N GLU A 225 -19.70 28.86 -13.29
CA GLU A 225 -20.43 30.12 -13.20
C GLU A 225 -21.90 29.76 -13.39
N MET A 226 -22.79 30.26 -12.52
CA MET A 226 -24.20 30.35 -12.83
C MET A 226 -24.60 31.77 -12.47
N ASP A 227 -24.47 32.70 -13.42
CA ASP A 227 -25.14 33.99 -13.35
C ASP A 227 -25.94 34.26 -14.63
N SER A 228 -27.26 34.16 -14.44
CA SER A 228 -28.32 34.93 -15.07
C SER A 228 -28.56 34.81 -16.59
N SER A 229 -29.53 33.97 -16.95
CA SER A 229 -30.71 34.46 -17.69
C SER A 229 -31.91 33.50 -17.54
N GLU A 230 -32.58 33.55 -16.39
CA GLU A 230 -34.05 33.41 -16.32
C GLU A 230 -34.64 34.73 -16.84
N SER A 231 -35.75 34.83 -17.57
CA SER A 231 -36.92 33.97 -17.71
C SER A 231 -37.76 34.43 -18.92
N SER A 232 -38.42 33.48 -19.61
CA SER A 232 -39.86 33.45 -19.98
C SER A 232 -40.49 34.67 -20.68
N ASP A 233 -41.50 34.59 -21.53
CA ASP A 233 -42.18 33.61 -22.39
C ASP A 233 -43.23 34.46 -23.14
N GLU A 234 -43.81 33.91 -24.18
CA GLU A 234 -44.84 34.48 -25.06
C GLU A 234 -46.05 35.15 -24.35
N MET A 235 -46.50 36.28 -24.91
CA MET A 235 -47.86 36.47 -25.46
C MET A 235 -47.83 37.43 -26.65
#